data_AF-A0A161UGD6-F1
#
_entry.id   AF-A0A161UGD6-F1
#
_cell.length_a   1.000
_cell.length_b   1.000
_cell.length_c   1.000
_cell.angle_alpha   90.00
_cell.angle_beta   90.00
_cell.angle_gamma   90.00
#
_symmetry.space_group_name_H-M   'P 1'
#
loop_
_entity.id
_entity.type
_entity.pdbx_description
1 polymer ?
#
loop_
_entity_poly.entity_id
_entity_poly.type
_entity_poly.pdbx_seq_one_letter_code
_entity_poly.pdbx_strand_id
1 'polypeptide(L)' 'MNVAPRRKLRAQKAPSAPQIEEVTLESLLNAQKKVARIIAAGNTQYLPIFQRLTKEVEEYKQKEDALQLALKLAAQ' A
#
# COMPACT_ATOMS: atom_id res chain seq x y z
N MET A 1 43.15 -18.95 -34.60
CA MET A 1 42.36 -17.85 -34.01
C MET A 1 41.12 -18.45 -33.36
N ASN A 2 41.07 -18.49 -32.03
CA ASN A 2 39.94 -19.00 -31.26
C ASN A 2 38.85 -17.91 -31.17
N VAL A 3 37.69 -18.15 -31.78
CA VAL A 3 36.54 -17.23 -31.70
C VAL A 3 35.61 -17.74 -30.61
N ALA A 4 35.55 -17.04 -29.48
CA ALA A 4 34.67 -17.37 -28.37
C ALA A 4 33.18 -17.08 -28.71
N PRO A 5 32.20 -17.82 -28.15
CA PRO A 5 30.80 -17.65 -28.49
C PRO A 5 30.20 -16.44 -27.77
N ARG A 6 29.45 -15.61 -28.50
CA ARG A 6 28.71 -14.44 -27.98
C ARG A 6 27.69 -14.88 -26.91
N ARG A 7 27.91 -14.45 -25.66
CA ARG A 7 26.94 -14.50 -24.55
C ARG A 7 25.67 -13.76 -24.96
N LYS A 8 24.51 -14.43 -24.93
CA LYS A 8 23.21 -13.78 -25.05
C LYS A 8 22.98 -12.90 -23.83
N LEU A 9 22.93 -11.58 -24.03
CA LEU A 9 22.50 -10.63 -23.02
C LEU A 9 21.04 -10.98 -22.68
N ARG A 10 20.81 -11.59 -21.53
CA ARG A 10 19.47 -11.80 -20.98
C ARG A 10 18.89 -10.39 -20.80
N ALA A 11 17.86 -10.05 -21.56
CA ALA A 11 17.19 -8.77 -21.45
C ALA A 11 16.82 -8.54 -19.99
N GLN A 12 17.51 -7.59 -19.35
CA GLN A 12 17.18 -7.16 -18.01
C GLN A 12 15.81 -6.51 -18.11
N LYS A 13 14.82 -7.16 -17.50
CA LYS A 13 13.46 -6.66 -17.37
C LYS A 13 13.57 -5.25 -16.77
N ALA A 14 13.17 -4.24 -17.54
CA ALA A 14 13.16 -2.86 -17.09
C ALA A 14 12.42 -2.75 -15.74
N PRO A 15 12.83 -1.86 -14.83
CA PRO A 15 12.07 -1.59 -13.61
C PRO A 15 10.67 -1.17 -14.07
N SER A 16 9.69 -2.02 -13.79
CA SER A 16 8.29 -1.71 -14.03
C SER A 16 7.99 -0.39 -13.33
N ALA A 17 7.41 0.56 -14.07
CA ALA A 17 6.90 1.82 -13.54
C ALA A 17 6.20 1.59 -12.20
N PRO A 18 6.29 2.52 -11.23
CA PRO A 18 5.61 2.37 -9.94
C PRO A 18 4.15 2.06 -10.25
N GLN A 19 3.75 0.83 -9.98
CA GLN A 19 2.36 0.44 -10.02
C GLN A 19 1.73 1.32 -8.95
N ILE A 20 0.98 2.34 -9.38
CA ILE A 20 0.10 3.07 -8.49
C ILE A 20 -1.00 2.04 -8.20
N GLU A 21 -0.70 1.12 -7.29
CA GLU A 21 -1.68 0.19 -6.76
C GLU A 21 -2.76 1.05 -6.12
N GLU A 22 -4.01 0.82 -6.52
CA GLU A 22 -5.13 1.49 -5.89
C GLU A 22 -5.05 1.24 -4.39
N VAL A 23 -4.93 2.33 -3.62
CA VAL A 23 -4.83 2.26 -2.16
C VAL A 23 -6.23 1.94 -1.64
N THR A 24 -6.52 0.66 -1.49
CA THR A 24 -7.76 0.17 -0.89
C THR A 24 -7.68 0.20 0.64
N LEU A 25 -8.84 0.23 1.31
CA LEU A 25 -8.92 0.12 2.77
C LEU A 25 -8.25 -1.16 3.28
N GLU A 26 -8.37 -2.27 2.54
CA GLU A 26 -7.67 -3.53 2.84
C GLU A 26 -6.15 -3.39 2.79
N SER A 27 -5.63 -2.64 1.80
CA SER A 27 -4.20 -2.35 1.69
C SER A 27 -3.70 -1.54 2.89
N LEU A 28 -4.45 -0.51 3.30
CA LEU A 28 -4.13 0.32 4.48
C LEU A 28 -4.15 -0.50 5.78
N LEU A 29 -5.17 -1.35 5.97
CA LEU A 29 -5.25 -2.24 7.14
C LEU A 29 -4.09 -3.25 7.18
N ASN A 30 -3.71 -3.80 6.03
CA ASN A 30 -2.57 -4.70 5.93
C ASN A 30 -1.24 -3.99 6.22
N ALA A 31 -1.07 -2.76 5.73
CA ALA A 31 0.09 -1.92 6.06
C ALA A 31 0.15 -1.62 7.56
N GLN A 32 -0.98 -1.23 8.17
CA GLN A 32 -1.09 -0.97 9.60
C GLN A 32 -0.70 -2.20 10.44
N LYS A 33 -1.16 -3.41 10.07
CA LYS A 33 -0.77 -4.67 10.73
C LYS A 33 0.72 -4.97 10.61
N LYS A 34 1.32 -4.73 9.44
CA LYS A 34 2.77 -4.92 9.23
C LYS A 34 3.57 -3.98 10.12
N VAL A 35 3.20 -2.70 10.16
CA VAL A 35 3.86 -1.69 10.99
C VAL A 35 3.68 -1.99 12.48
N ALA A 36 2.49 -2.45 12.91
CA ALA A 36 2.25 -2.88 14.28
C ALA A 36 3.21 -4.00 14.72
N ARG A 37 3.46 -5.00 13.86
CA ARG A 37 4.43 -6.07 14.14
C ARG A 37 5.85 -5.55 14.28
N ILE A 38 6.25 -4.59 13.45
CA ILE A 38 7.57 -3.96 13.51
C ILE A 38 7.73 -3.20 14.84
N ILE A 39 6.70 -2.46 15.26
CA ILE A 39 6.70 -1.76 16.56
C ILE A 39 6.75 -2.76 17.72
N ALA A 40 5.97 -3.85 17.66
CA ALA A 40 5.97 -4.90 18.67
C ALA A 40 7.34 -5.61 18.78
N ALA A 41 8.12 -5.65 17.69
CA ALA A 41 9.50 -6.11 17.69
C ALA A 41 10.51 -5.10 18.30
N GLY A 42 10.04 -3.99 18.86
CA GLY A 42 10.87 -2.98 19.54
C GLY A 42 11.28 -1.79 18.65
N ASN A 43 10.88 -1.76 17.38
CA ASN A 43 11.18 -0.65 16.48
C ASN A 43 10.13 0.47 16.60
N THR A 44 10.19 1.20 17.71
CA THR A 44 9.25 2.31 18.01
C THR A 44 9.39 3.51 17.07
N GLN A 45 10.48 3.62 16.32
CA GLN A 45 10.68 4.64 15.28
C GLN A 45 9.58 4.69 14.22
N TYR A 46 8.83 3.59 14.03
CA TYR A 46 7.71 3.51 13.09
C TYR A 46 6.35 3.93 13.69
N LEU A 47 6.30 4.33 14.97
CA LEU A 47 5.07 4.84 15.61
C LEU A 47 4.41 5.99 14.84
N PRO A 48 5.13 7.00 14.33
CA PRO A 48 4.50 8.08 13.56
C PRO A 48 3.83 7.58 12.27
N ILE A 49 4.41 6.56 11.64
CA ILE A 49 3.83 5.94 10.43
C ILE A 49 2.57 5.17 10.79
N PHE A 50 2.58 4.43 11.90
CA PHE A 50 1.39 3.75 12.41
C PHE A 50 0.25 4.74 12.71
N GLN A 51 0.55 5.86 13.35
CA GLN A 51 -0.44 6.90 13.65
C GLN A 51 -1.04 7.53 12.39
N ARG A 52 -0.22 7.79 11.36
CA ARG A 52 -0.71 8.28 10.06
C ARG A 52 -1.64 7.26 9.38
N LEU A 53 -1.24 6.00 9.34
CA LEU A 53 -2.08 4.93 8.78
C LEU A 53 -3.41 4.80 9.51
N THR A 54 -3.42 4.92 10.85
CA THR A 54 -4.66 4.89 11.63
C THR A 54 -5.60 6.04 11.24
N LYS A 55 -5.08 7.26 11.06
CA LYS A 55 -5.87 8.41 10.62
C LYS A 55 -6.43 8.21 9.21
N GLU A 56 -5.62 7.74 8.28
CA GLU A 56 -6.07 7.47 6.90
C GLU A 56 -7.20 6.42 6.87
N VAL A 57 -7.10 5.37 7.69
CA VAL A 57 -8.17 4.37 7.83
C VAL A 57 -9.45 4.96 8.41
N GLU A 58 -9.35 5.83 9.42
CA GLU A 58 -10.51 6.52 10.00
C GLU A 58 -11.18 7.45 8.98
N GLU A 59 -10.41 8.23 8.24
CA GLU A 59 -10.91 9.12 7.19
C GLU A 59 -11.61 8.35 6.06
N TYR A 60 -11.06 7.20 5.66
CA TYR A 60 -11.70 6.33 4.67
C TYR A 60 -13.05 5.82 5.16
N LYS A 61 -13.15 5.35 6.41
CA LYS A 61 -14.41 4.88 7.00
C LYS A 61 -15.45 5.99 7.10
N GLN A 62 -15.04 7.18 7.55
CA GLN A 62 -15.96 8.32 7.64
C GLN A 62 -16.53 8.73 6.28
N LYS A 63 -15.70 8.71 5.23
CA LYS A 63 -16.17 8.99 3.86
C LYS A 63 -17.14 7.93 3.35
N GLU A 64 -16.88 6.66 3.66
CA GLU A 64 -17.75 5.55 3.29
C GLU A 64 -19.12 5.64 3.99
N ASP A 65 -19.11 5.92 5.30
CA ASP A 65 -20.33 6.14 6.10
C ASP A 65 -21.14 7.35 5.59
N ALA A 66 -20.46 8.45 5.25
CA ALA A 66 -21.10 9.64 4.69
C ALA A 66 -21.75 9.36 3.32
N LEU A 67 -21.09 8.56 2.48
CA LEU A 67 -21.62 8.10 1.20
C LEU A 67 -22.89 7.26 1.39
N GLN A 68 -22.86 6.30 2.33
CA GLN A 68 -24.03 5.47 2.64
C GLN A 68 -25.19 6.31 3.17
N LEU A 69 -24.91 7.32 4.00
CA LEU A 69 -25.91 8.23 4.52
C LEU A 69 -26.53 9.09 3.41
N ALA A 70 -25.71 9.64 2.50
CA ALA A 70 -26.19 10.39 1.35
C ALA A 70 -27.08 9.53 0.42
N LEU A 71 -26.70 8.28 0.17
CA LEU A 71 -27.52 7.34 -0.62
C LEU A 71 -28.87 7.03 0.04
N LYS A 72 -28.89 6.86 1.38
CA LYS A 72 -30.14 6.65 2.12
C LYS A 72 -31.06 7.87 2.06
N LEU A 73 -30.50 9.08 2.14
CA LEU A 73 -31.27 10.33 2.02
C LEU A 73 -31.78 10.56 0.60
N ALA A 74 -30.99 10.21 -0.43
CA ALA A 74 -31.40 10.33 -1.82
C ALA A 74 -32.49 9.32 -2.24
N ALA A 75 -32.69 8.26 -1.45
CA ALA A 75 -33.71 7.24 -1.68
C ALA A 75 -35.06 7.52 -0.97
N GLN A 76 -35.18 8.65 -0.26
CA GLN A 76 -36.43 9.17 0.32
C GLN A 76 -37.05 10.23 -0.60
#